data_AF-A0A6A6AJC5-F1
#
_entry.id   AF-A0A6A6AJC5-F1
#
_cell.length_a   1.000
_cell.length_b   1.000
_cell.length_c   1.000
_cell.angle_alpha   90.00
_cell.angle_beta   90.00
_cell.angle_gamma   90.00
#
_symmetry.space_group_name_H-M   'P 1'
#
loop_
_entity.id
_entity.type
_entity.pdbx_description
1 polymer ?
#
loop_
_entity_poly.entity_id
_entity_poly.type
_entity_poly.pdbx_seq_one_letter_code
_entity_poly.pdbx_strand_id
1 'polypeptide(L)'
;MTPSSTSSTFKSPPTVHCLCRIYCLGIGRKVYRASQICPDCLKRHDPEQLCIWANNNPAAIHTVSEEVSRKQVSKQNIEAHGRYLCAFEDPDYRHCRWRRFDLNLRGTRLDYCTKLESYSTLRRLGCMLPPPPKSRCAFGVACASSPEGQELGRDICSWCKNMSIDALLNLADTQPDSQYLRHLVCDYMHQVERDNKERVSKGWSYLCACKDPEYRFHPWRRAFNPKDARLCGTVRHRGQLCTRCYAKATEQACPWLAEFDGDRLGFPCVFMDPHLRRPVDSNWKMGPVDAQGRHDPNWETDPRRHARCERARLKNQLCQKCFNRMCEIRGFGRYFDPEWGTLRGSCGL
;
A
#
# COMPACT_ATOMS: atom_id res chain seq x y z
N MET A 1 14.91 55.24 -37.09
CA MET A 1 14.15 54.27 -36.29
C MET A 1 14.02 52.99 -37.09
N THR A 2 14.84 52.01 -36.77
CA THR A 2 14.83 50.65 -37.31
C THR A 2 14.97 49.72 -36.11
N PRO A 3 14.01 48.82 -35.83
CA PRO A 3 14.12 47.94 -34.68
C PRO A 3 15.06 46.79 -35.03
N SER A 4 16.16 46.70 -34.28
CA SER A 4 17.12 45.61 -34.33
C SER A 4 16.47 44.31 -33.84
N SER A 5 16.51 43.30 -34.69
CA SER A 5 16.11 41.92 -34.42
C SER A 5 16.94 41.32 -33.27
N THR A 6 16.29 41.04 -32.14
CA THR A 6 16.89 40.25 -31.05
C THR A 6 16.96 38.78 -31.46
N SER A 7 18.13 38.33 -31.89
CA SER A 7 18.44 36.92 -32.08
C SER A 7 18.37 36.18 -30.75
N SER A 8 17.40 35.28 -30.60
CA SER A 8 17.34 34.36 -29.46
C SER A 8 18.51 33.38 -29.54
N THR A 9 19.55 33.57 -28.74
CA THR A 9 20.71 32.68 -28.68
C THR A 9 20.29 31.34 -28.05
N PHE A 10 19.84 30.40 -28.88
CA PHE A 10 19.53 29.04 -28.45
C PHE A 10 20.82 28.35 -27.98
N LYS A 11 21.04 28.28 -26.66
CA LYS A 11 22.17 27.55 -26.09
C LYS A 11 21.91 26.05 -26.25
N SER A 12 22.72 25.39 -27.07
CA SER A 12 22.67 23.94 -27.23
C SER A 12 22.80 23.22 -25.86
N PRO A 13 22.10 22.09 -25.65
CA PRO A 13 22.14 21.38 -24.38
C PRO A 13 23.58 20.98 -24.00
N PRO A 14 23.94 21.00 -22.71
CA PRO A 14 25.28 20.62 -22.27
C PRO A 14 25.61 19.18 -22.66
N THR A 15 26.85 18.92 -23.05
CA THR A 15 27.33 17.55 -23.31
C THR A 15 27.72 16.90 -21.98
N VAL A 16 27.12 15.75 -21.67
CA VAL A 16 27.36 14.99 -20.44
C VAL A 16 28.15 13.73 -20.75
N HIS A 17 29.38 13.66 -20.26
CA HIS A 17 30.20 12.45 -20.34
C HIS A 17 29.89 11.51 -19.18
N CYS A 18 29.45 10.29 -19.47
CA CYS A 18 29.11 9.32 -18.43
C CYS A 18 29.18 7.87 -18.90
N LEU A 19 29.71 6.97 -18.07
CA LEU A 19 29.76 5.54 -18.33
C LEU A 19 28.38 4.86 -18.31
N CYS A 20 27.37 5.48 -17.68
CA CYS A 20 26.05 4.88 -17.50
C CYS A 20 25.22 4.73 -18.80
N ARG A 21 25.71 5.15 -19.97
CA ARG A 21 25.04 5.02 -21.29
C ARG A 21 23.56 5.45 -21.22
N ILE A 22 22.64 4.56 -21.59
CA ILE A 22 21.18 4.78 -21.59
C ILE A 22 20.62 5.02 -20.18
N TYR A 23 21.33 4.59 -19.14
CA TYR A 23 21.00 4.80 -17.74
C TYR A 23 21.57 6.11 -17.17
N CYS A 24 22.24 6.92 -17.99
CA CYS A 24 22.74 8.22 -17.53
C CYS A 24 21.58 9.15 -17.15
N LEU A 25 21.69 9.77 -15.97
CA LEU A 25 20.70 10.68 -15.38
C LEU A 25 21.02 12.16 -15.62
N GLY A 26 22.15 12.47 -16.27
CA GLY A 26 22.51 13.84 -16.59
C GLY A 26 21.61 14.48 -17.66
N ILE A 27 21.39 15.78 -17.51
CA ILE A 27 20.59 16.60 -18.42
C ILE A 27 21.48 17.04 -19.58
N GLY A 28 21.05 16.80 -20.83
CA GLY A 28 21.75 17.22 -22.05
C GLY A 28 22.18 16.08 -22.97
N ARG A 29 23.10 16.34 -23.91
CA ARG A 29 23.60 15.36 -24.89
C ARG A 29 24.53 14.36 -24.21
N LYS A 30 24.12 13.09 -24.15
CA LYS A 30 24.86 12.04 -23.43
C LYS A 30 25.93 11.42 -24.32
N VAL A 31 27.17 11.47 -23.87
CA VAL A 31 28.32 10.84 -24.54
C VAL A 31 28.89 9.79 -23.61
N TYR A 32 28.96 8.55 -24.09
CA TYR A 32 29.56 7.47 -23.32
C TYR A 32 31.06 7.70 -23.15
N ARG A 33 31.55 7.61 -21.91
CA ARG A 33 32.98 7.61 -21.60
C ARG A 33 33.25 6.66 -20.44
N ALA A 34 34.02 5.61 -20.68
CA ALA A 34 34.20 4.51 -19.73
C ALA A 34 34.87 4.91 -18.41
N SER A 35 35.65 6.00 -18.40
CA SER A 35 36.39 6.49 -17.24
C SER A 35 35.69 7.58 -16.43
N GLN A 36 34.50 8.05 -16.85
CA GLN A 36 33.83 9.20 -16.22
C GLN A 36 32.40 8.87 -15.79
N ILE A 37 32.02 9.34 -14.61
CA ILE A 37 30.65 9.29 -14.09
C ILE A 37 30.18 10.73 -13.93
N CYS A 38 29.03 11.08 -14.51
CA CYS A 38 28.51 12.43 -14.32
C CYS A 38 28.00 12.63 -12.88
N PRO A 39 27.98 13.87 -12.36
CA PRO A 39 27.57 14.15 -10.99
C PRO A 39 26.17 13.63 -10.65
N ASP A 40 25.23 13.68 -11.60
CA ASP A 40 23.88 13.18 -11.40
C ASP A 40 23.87 11.67 -11.18
N CYS A 41 24.59 10.92 -12.00
CA CYS A 41 24.73 9.48 -11.84
C CYS A 41 25.44 9.11 -10.55
N LEU A 42 26.51 9.84 -10.20
CA LEU A 42 27.30 9.59 -9.00
C LEU A 42 26.47 9.78 -7.71
N LYS A 43 25.57 10.78 -7.72
CA LYS A 43 24.69 11.05 -6.58
C LYS A 43 23.54 10.05 -6.47
N ARG A 44 23.01 9.60 -7.61
CA ARG A 44 21.67 8.99 -7.70
C ARG A 44 21.66 7.49 -7.98
N HIS A 45 22.72 6.92 -8.54
CA HIS A 45 22.84 5.48 -8.71
C HIS A 45 23.47 4.85 -7.48
N ASP A 46 23.16 3.58 -7.27
CA ASP A 46 23.81 2.81 -6.22
C ASP A 46 25.32 2.64 -6.51
N PRO A 47 26.21 2.82 -5.52
CA PRO A 47 27.66 2.69 -5.73
C PRO A 47 28.09 1.33 -6.27
N GLU A 48 27.44 0.23 -5.85
CA GLU A 48 27.77 -1.11 -6.34
C GLU A 48 27.40 -1.24 -7.81
N GLN A 49 26.24 -0.70 -8.20
CA GLN A 49 25.81 -0.67 -9.60
C GLN A 49 26.75 0.16 -10.47
N LEU A 50 27.24 1.30 -9.98
CA LEU A 50 28.25 2.10 -10.67
C LEU A 50 29.58 1.34 -10.81
N CYS A 51 30.01 0.60 -9.78
CA CYS A 51 31.20 -0.25 -9.84
C CYS A 51 31.06 -1.39 -10.87
N ILE A 52 29.88 -2.03 -10.95
CA ILE A 52 29.59 -3.05 -11.97
C ILE A 52 29.68 -2.43 -13.37
N TRP A 53 29.07 -1.27 -13.59
CA TRP A 53 29.12 -0.59 -14.89
C TRP A 53 30.49 -0.03 -15.24
N ALA A 54 31.31 0.31 -14.24
CA ALA A 54 32.70 0.72 -14.45
C ALA A 54 33.55 -0.41 -15.04
N ASN A 55 33.13 -1.68 -14.91
CA ASN A 55 33.76 -2.85 -15.54
C ASN A 55 35.29 -2.87 -15.35
N ASN A 56 35.74 -2.82 -14.10
CA ASN A 56 37.16 -2.77 -13.70
C ASN A 56 37.94 -1.54 -14.18
N ASN A 57 37.28 -0.47 -14.65
CA ASN A 57 37.96 0.79 -14.96
C ASN A 57 38.42 1.48 -13.66
N PRO A 58 39.73 1.65 -13.42
CA PRO A 58 40.25 2.13 -12.14
C PRO A 58 39.85 3.59 -11.86
N ALA A 59 39.78 4.44 -12.88
CA ALA A 59 39.41 5.85 -12.72
C ALA A 59 37.93 6.02 -12.31
N ALA A 60 37.03 5.23 -12.91
CA ALA A 60 35.62 5.25 -12.56
C ALA A 60 35.39 4.65 -11.16
N ILE A 61 36.06 3.55 -10.81
CA ILE A 61 35.98 2.93 -9.48
C ILE A 61 36.50 3.89 -8.40
N HIS A 62 37.62 4.56 -8.66
CA HIS A 62 38.16 5.59 -7.75
C HIS A 62 37.12 6.70 -7.51
N THR A 63 36.50 7.21 -8.58
CA THR A 63 35.45 8.24 -8.48
C THR A 63 34.25 7.80 -7.63
N VAL A 64 33.83 6.53 -7.74
CA VAL A 64 32.76 5.98 -6.88
C VAL A 64 33.21 5.90 -5.43
N SER A 65 34.44 5.41 -5.19
CA SER A 65 35.00 5.28 -3.84
C SER A 65 35.09 6.63 -3.12
N GLU A 66 35.55 7.67 -3.82
CA GLU A 66 35.60 9.03 -3.27
C GLU A 66 34.21 9.55 -2.86
N GLU A 67 33.18 9.30 -3.67
CA GLU A 67 31.82 9.70 -3.32
C GLU A 67 31.27 8.95 -2.10
N VAL A 68 31.54 7.65 -2.00
CA VAL A 68 31.14 6.86 -0.82
C VAL A 68 31.83 7.39 0.44
N SER A 69 33.13 7.69 0.37
CA SER A 69 33.86 8.30 1.49
C SER A 69 33.26 9.65 1.88
N ARG A 70 32.91 10.51 0.92
CA ARG A 70 32.23 11.80 1.21
C ARG A 70 30.88 11.59 1.90
N LYS A 71 30.09 10.62 1.45
CA LYS A 71 28.80 10.28 2.07
C LYS A 71 28.97 9.74 3.50
N GLN A 72 30.04 8.98 3.76
CA GLN A 72 30.35 8.50 5.12
C GLN A 72 30.67 9.65 6.08
N VAL A 73 31.45 10.64 5.64
CA VAL A 73 31.74 11.83 6.45
C VAL A 73 30.46 12.64 6.69
N SER A 74 29.63 12.82 5.67
CA SER A 74 28.34 13.52 5.81
C SER A 74 27.41 12.81 6.79
N LYS A 75 27.40 11.47 6.78
CA LYS A 75 26.65 10.65 7.73
C LYS A 75 27.10 10.92 9.16
N GLN A 76 28.40 10.79 9.43
CA GLN A 76 28.96 11.00 10.77
C GLN A 76 28.59 12.39 11.31
N ASN A 77 28.66 13.42 10.47
CA ASN A 77 28.28 14.77 10.85
C ASN A 77 26.78 14.89 11.18
N ILE A 78 25.90 14.25 10.42
CA ILE A 78 24.44 14.29 10.64
C ILE A 78 24.06 13.53 11.92
N GLU A 79 24.64 12.35 12.12
CA GLU A 79 24.40 11.50 13.28
C GLU A 79 24.96 12.10 14.58
N ALA A 80 26.07 12.82 14.52
CA ALA A 80 26.60 13.58 15.66
C ALA A 80 25.61 14.64 16.20
N HIS A 81 24.63 15.07 15.39
CA HIS A 81 23.59 16.03 15.78
C HIS A 81 22.23 15.36 16.07
N GLY A 82 22.21 14.04 16.32
CA GLY A 82 20.99 13.29 16.64
C GLY A 82 19.99 13.18 15.48
N ARG A 83 20.45 13.39 14.25
CA ARG A 83 19.66 13.23 13.02
C ARG A 83 20.17 12.01 12.26
N TYR A 84 19.33 11.41 11.43
CA TYR A 84 19.71 10.25 10.63
C TYR A 84 19.46 10.52 9.15
N LEU A 85 20.32 9.97 8.30
CA LEU A 85 20.12 10.01 6.85
C LEU A 85 18.91 9.15 6.47
N CYS A 86 18.24 9.54 5.39
CA CYS A 86 17.25 8.67 4.76
C CYS A 86 17.90 7.34 4.37
N ALA A 87 17.18 6.23 4.49
CA ALA A 87 17.68 4.91 4.08
C ALA A 87 18.13 4.85 2.60
N PHE A 88 17.76 5.83 1.76
CA PHE A 88 18.23 5.98 0.37
C PHE A 88 19.51 6.82 0.21
N GLU A 89 19.87 7.62 1.21
CA GLU A 89 21.09 8.44 1.22
C GLU A 89 22.17 7.86 2.15
N ASP A 90 21.79 7.00 3.09
CA ASP A 90 22.68 6.41 4.09
C ASP A 90 23.61 5.32 3.47
N PRO A 91 24.94 5.47 3.52
CA PRO A 91 25.88 4.49 2.95
C PRO A 91 25.78 3.07 3.55
N ASP A 92 25.28 2.89 4.78
CA ASP A 92 25.21 1.57 5.42
C ASP A 92 24.24 0.61 4.73
N TYR A 93 23.21 1.15 4.09
CA TYR A 93 22.19 0.37 3.38
C TYR A 93 22.61 -0.03 1.97
N ARG A 94 23.88 0.17 1.57
CA ARG A 94 24.42 -0.18 0.23
C ARG A 94 24.27 -1.66 -0.16
N HIS A 95 24.17 -2.55 0.82
CA HIS A 95 24.03 -4.00 0.57
C HIS A 95 22.55 -4.47 0.54
N CYS A 96 21.60 -3.57 0.80
CA CYS A 96 20.20 -3.93 0.87
C CYS A 96 19.62 -4.14 -0.54
N ARG A 97 19.09 -5.34 -0.80
CA ARG A 97 18.58 -5.78 -2.10
C ARG A 97 17.51 -4.86 -2.71
N TRP A 98 16.75 -4.13 -1.90
CA TRP A 98 15.75 -3.17 -2.36
C TRP A 98 16.36 -1.89 -2.98
N ARG A 99 17.62 -1.53 -2.69
CA ARG A 99 18.30 -0.42 -3.39
C ARG A 99 18.62 -0.75 -4.85
N ARG A 100 18.99 -1.99 -5.15
CA ARG A 100 19.38 -2.45 -6.50
C ARG A 100 18.26 -2.36 -7.54
N PHE A 101 16.99 -2.43 -7.12
CA PHE A 101 15.85 -2.53 -8.04
C PHE A 101 14.98 -1.27 -8.11
N ASP A 102 14.93 -0.45 -7.06
CA ASP A 102 13.87 0.57 -6.95
C ASP A 102 14.25 2.02 -7.31
N LEU A 103 15.52 2.40 -7.45
CA LEU A 103 15.85 3.83 -7.57
C LEU A 103 16.97 4.15 -8.55
N ASN A 104 16.61 4.18 -9.84
CA ASN A 104 16.99 5.36 -10.60
C ASN A 104 16.23 6.53 -9.96
N LEU A 105 16.86 7.32 -9.07
CA LEU A 105 16.29 8.50 -8.37
C LEU A 105 15.83 9.60 -9.35
N ARG A 106 14.91 9.29 -10.27
CA ARG A 106 14.31 10.21 -11.24
C ARG A 106 13.15 11.02 -10.64
N GLY A 107 12.71 10.73 -9.40
CA GLY A 107 11.49 11.36 -8.87
C GLY A 107 11.43 11.67 -7.38
N THR A 108 12.45 11.38 -6.57
CA THR A 108 12.36 11.53 -5.10
C THR A 108 13.11 12.75 -4.57
N ARG A 109 12.96 13.90 -5.23
CA ARG A 109 13.20 15.21 -4.58
C ARG A 109 12.06 16.18 -4.89
N LEU A 110 11.31 16.48 -3.82
CA LEU A 110 10.84 17.81 -3.41
C LEU A 110 9.37 18.27 -3.57
N ASP A 111 8.37 17.43 -3.85
CA ASP A 111 6.95 17.91 -3.84
C ASP A 111 5.97 17.10 -2.97
N TYR A 112 6.44 16.25 -2.05
CA TYR A 112 5.51 15.46 -1.21
C TYR A 112 4.94 16.17 0.03
N CYS A 113 5.18 17.48 0.21
CA CYS A 113 4.63 18.23 1.34
C CYS A 113 3.69 19.39 1.01
N THR A 114 3.43 19.74 -0.25
CA THR A 114 2.48 20.83 -0.53
C THR A 114 1.79 20.63 -1.88
N LYS A 115 0.46 20.52 -1.84
CA LYS A 115 -0.51 20.49 -2.95
C LYS A 115 -0.85 19.10 -3.51
N LEU A 116 -1.82 18.48 -2.85
CA LEU A 116 -2.80 17.60 -3.49
C LEU A 116 -3.60 18.45 -4.49
N GLU A 117 -3.38 18.25 -5.79
CA GLU A 117 -4.42 18.36 -6.80
C GLU A 117 -3.94 17.83 -8.16
N SER A 118 -4.75 16.96 -8.77
CA SER A 118 -4.67 16.45 -10.14
C SER A 118 -3.54 15.45 -10.50
N TYR A 119 -3.78 14.16 -10.26
CA TYR A 119 -3.05 13.06 -10.94
C TYR A 119 -4.04 12.00 -11.45
N SER A 120 -4.86 12.38 -12.43
CA SER A 120 -5.81 11.48 -13.12
C SER A 120 -5.34 11.00 -14.50
N THR A 121 -4.16 11.39 -15.02
CA THR A 121 -3.87 11.21 -16.46
C THR A 121 -2.66 10.34 -16.82
N LEU A 122 -1.83 9.86 -15.86
CA LEU A 122 -0.66 9.01 -16.17
C LEU A 122 -0.84 7.51 -15.93
N ARG A 123 -2.08 7.04 -15.69
CA ARG A 123 -2.35 5.65 -15.30
C ARG A 123 -2.56 4.66 -16.46
N ARG A 124 -2.01 4.88 -17.66
CA ARG A 124 -2.30 4.02 -18.84
C ARG A 124 -1.16 3.33 -19.58
N LEU A 125 0.12 3.56 -19.32
CA LEU A 125 1.18 2.79 -20.02
C LEU A 125 2.34 2.48 -19.07
N GLY A 126 2.43 1.22 -18.63
CA GLY A 126 3.53 0.74 -17.80
C GLY A 126 3.18 -0.37 -16.81
N CYS A 127 2.27 -1.29 -17.13
CA CYS A 127 2.20 -2.56 -16.42
C CYS A 127 3.47 -3.37 -16.76
N MET A 128 4.54 -3.20 -15.99
CA MET A 128 5.61 -4.20 -15.97
C MET A 128 5.00 -5.49 -15.39
N LEU A 129 4.92 -6.51 -16.24
CA LEU A 129 4.57 -7.86 -15.83
C LEU A 129 5.52 -8.27 -14.69
N PRO A 130 5.01 -8.88 -13.60
CA PRO A 130 5.88 -9.45 -12.58
C PRO A 130 6.84 -10.46 -13.22
N PRO A 131 8.03 -10.70 -12.65
CA PRO A 131 8.86 -11.82 -13.08
C PRO A 131 8.00 -13.09 -13.09
N PRO A 132 8.14 -13.97 -14.11
CA PRO A 132 7.32 -15.17 -14.19
C PRO A 132 7.44 -15.93 -12.86
N PRO A 133 6.32 -16.37 -12.26
CA PRO A 133 6.38 -17.13 -11.02
C PRO A 133 7.31 -18.32 -11.27
N LYS A 134 8.23 -18.59 -10.34
CA LYS A 134 9.02 -19.83 -10.33
C LYS A 134 8.01 -20.96 -10.60
N SER A 135 8.24 -21.75 -11.64
CA SER A 135 7.31 -22.77 -12.18
C SER A 135 7.08 -23.96 -11.24
N ARG A 136 7.45 -23.81 -9.97
CA ARG A 136 7.49 -24.87 -8.98
C ARG A 136 6.60 -24.53 -7.80
N CYS A 137 5.74 -25.46 -7.44
CA CYS A 137 4.86 -25.36 -6.28
C CYS A 137 4.95 -26.65 -5.46
N ALA A 138 4.93 -26.54 -4.14
CA ALA A 138 4.83 -27.70 -3.25
C ALA A 138 3.59 -28.56 -3.55
N PHE A 139 2.51 -27.96 -4.06
CA PHE A 139 1.33 -28.70 -4.50
C PHE A 139 1.48 -29.39 -5.87
N GLY A 140 2.59 -29.18 -6.59
CA GLY A 140 2.86 -29.83 -7.87
C GLY A 140 1.67 -29.79 -8.85
N VAL A 141 1.26 -30.97 -9.31
CA VAL A 141 0.12 -31.15 -10.22
C VAL A 141 -1.23 -30.68 -9.65
N ALA A 142 -1.38 -30.64 -8.32
CA ALA A 142 -2.58 -30.13 -7.65
C ALA A 142 -2.66 -28.60 -7.62
N CYS A 143 -1.60 -27.89 -8.07
CA CYS A 143 -1.60 -26.44 -8.15
C CYS A 143 -2.46 -25.95 -9.32
N ALA A 144 -3.65 -25.41 -9.04
CA ALA A 144 -4.58 -24.88 -10.05
C ALA A 144 -4.13 -23.59 -10.78
N SER A 145 -2.83 -23.29 -10.83
CA SER A 145 -2.30 -22.14 -11.57
C SER A 145 -2.21 -22.37 -13.07
N SER A 146 -2.24 -23.63 -13.51
CA SER A 146 -2.30 -24.06 -14.90
C SER A 146 -3.15 -25.35 -15.00
N PRO A 147 -3.65 -25.73 -16.19
CA PRO A 147 -4.42 -26.97 -16.37
C PRO A 147 -3.65 -28.24 -15.99
N GLU A 148 -2.34 -28.24 -16.22
CA GLU A 148 -1.43 -29.38 -15.96
C GLU A 148 -0.78 -29.30 -14.57
N GLY A 149 -1.08 -28.23 -13.82
CA GLY A 149 -0.47 -27.94 -12.53
C GLY A 149 0.87 -27.20 -12.63
N GLN A 150 1.78 -27.48 -11.70
CA GLN A 150 3.16 -26.98 -11.73
C GLN A 150 4.15 -28.11 -11.46
N GLU A 151 5.42 -27.90 -11.80
CA GLU A 151 6.49 -28.78 -11.33
C GLU A 151 6.51 -28.83 -9.79
N LEU A 152 6.86 -29.98 -9.23
CA LEU A 152 6.97 -30.12 -7.79
C LEU A 152 8.09 -29.22 -7.24
N GLY A 153 7.74 -28.38 -6.27
CA GLY A 153 8.62 -27.44 -5.59
C GLY A 153 8.73 -27.70 -4.10
N ARG A 154 9.63 -26.98 -3.43
CA ARG A 154 9.77 -27.02 -1.96
C ARG A 154 8.85 -26.05 -1.22
N ASP A 155 8.30 -25.07 -1.93
CA ASP A 155 7.55 -23.95 -1.36
C ASP A 155 6.20 -23.77 -2.04
N ILE A 156 5.25 -23.15 -1.33
CA ILE A 156 3.98 -22.71 -1.88
C ILE A 156 4.22 -21.57 -2.88
N CYS A 157 3.78 -21.75 -4.13
CA CYS A 157 3.94 -20.73 -5.16
C CYS A 157 3.04 -19.50 -4.91
N SER A 158 3.33 -18.39 -5.61
CA SER A 158 2.59 -17.12 -5.45
C SER A 158 1.09 -17.22 -5.75
N TRP A 159 0.69 -18.12 -6.66
CA TRP A 159 -0.71 -18.40 -6.96
C TRP A 159 -1.42 -19.04 -5.76
N CYS A 160 -0.88 -20.17 -5.26
CA CYS A 160 -1.43 -20.85 -4.09
C CYS A 160 -1.40 -19.94 -2.85
N LYS A 161 -0.36 -19.12 -2.68
CA LYS A 161 -0.31 -18.11 -1.63
C LYS A 161 -1.44 -17.11 -1.69
N ASN A 162 -2.17 -16.93 -2.80
CA ASN A 162 -3.35 -16.06 -2.85
C ASN A 162 -4.63 -16.71 -2.33
N MET A 163 -4.71 -18.04 -2.24
CA MET A 163 -5.86 -18.77 -1.71
C MET A 163 -6.10 -18.45 -0.22
N SER A 164 -7.27 -18.83 0.31
CA SER A 164 -7.51 -18.84 1.76
C SER A 164 -6.65 -19.93 2.41
N ILE A 165 -6.23 -19.70 3.67
CA ILE A 165 -5.47 -20.71 4.41
C ILE A 165 -6.29 -21.99 4.53
N ASP A 166 -7.60 -21.87 4.76
CA ASP A 166 -8.51 -23.02 4.85
C ASP A 166 -8.59 -23.78 3.51
N ALA A 167 -8.62 -23.08 2.36
CA ALA A 167 -8.55 -23.76 1.05
C ALA A 167 -7.21 -24.44 0.80
N LEU A 168 -6.09 -23.90 1.31
CA LEU A 168 -4.78 -24.54 1.23
C LEU A 168 -4.69 -25.77 2.12
N LEU A 169 -5.26 -25.74 3.32
CA LEU A 169 -5.32 -26.90 4.21
C LEU A 169 -6.19 -28.00 3.61
N ASN A 170 -7.37 -27.66 3.11
CA ASN A 170 -8.24 -28.62 2.42
C ASN A 170 -7.54 -29.22 1.19
N LEU A 171 -6.79 -28.41 0.42
CA LEU A 171 -5.99 -28.93 -0.68
C LEU A 171 -4.91 -29.90 -0.18
N ALA A 172 -4.17 -29.53 0.86
CA ALA A 172 -3.14 -30.39 1.46
C ALA A 172 -3.69 -31.74 1.94
N ASP A 173 -4.89 -31.76 2.52
CA ASP A 173 -5.53 -32.99 3.03
C ASP A 173 -5.89 -33.99 1.93
N THR A 174 -6.01 -33.54 0.68
CA THR A 174 -6.28 -34.40 -0.49
C THR A 174 -5.03 -34.97 -1.15
N GLN A 175 -3.83 -34.60 -0.69
CA GLN A 175 -2.57 -34.97 -1.32
C GLN A 175 -1.86 -36.13 -0.59
N PRO A 176 -1.05 -36.92 -1.30
CA PRO A 176 -0.26 -38.00 -0.68
C PRO A 176 0.65 -37.52 0.46
N ASP A 177 1.31 -36.36 0.27
CA ASP A 177 2.23 -35.75 1.24
C ASP A 177 1.52 -34.76 2.19
N SER A 178 0.31 -35.11 2.64
CA SER A 178 -0.57 -34.22 3.41
C SER A 178 0.10 -33.62 4.65
N GLN A 179 0.88 -34.41 5.40
CA GLN A 179 1.54 -33.94 6.62
C GLN A 179 2.58 -32.83 6.32
N TYR A 180 3.42 -33.02 5.29
CA TYR A 180 4.41 -32.03 4.88
C TYR A 180 3.73 -30.74 4.36
N LEU A 181 2.70 -30.89 3.53
CA LEU A 181 1.96 -29.75 2.98
C LEU A 181 1.22 -28.96 4.05
N ARG A 182 0.60 -29.64 5.02
CA ARG A 182 -0.01 -28.97 6.19
C ARG A 182 1.02 -28.16 6.97
N HIS A 183 2.21 -28.71 7.19
CA HIS A 183 3.29 -28.00 7.87
C HIS A 183 3.69 -26.73 7.11
N LEU A 184 3.91 -26.82 5.79
CA LEU A 184 4.19 -25.65 4.94
C LEU A 184 3.10 -24.58 4.99
N VAL A 185 1.83 -24.99 4.98
CA VAL A 185 0.68 -24.06 5.05
C VAL A 185 0.62 -23.38 6.43
N CYS A 186 0.87 -24.11 7.51
CA CYS A 186 0.97 -23.56 8.85
C CYS A 186 2.14 -22.57 8.99
N ASP A 187 3.31 -22.89 8.45
CA ASP A 187 4.47 -21.99 8.46
C ASP A 187 4.19 -20.71 7.68
N TYR A 188 3.55 -20.83 6.52
CA TYR A 188 3.11 -19.67 5.74
C TYR A 188 2.11 -18.81 6.53
N MET A 189 1.15 -19.43 7.22
CA MET A 189 0.20 -18.72 8.07
C MET A 189 0.90 -17.96 9.21
N HIS A 190 1.81 -18.62 9.94
CA HIS A 190 2.58 -17.99 11.01
C HIS A 190 3.47 -16.84 10.49
N GLN A 191 3.99 -16.96 9.26
CA GLN A 191 4.71 -15.86 8.61
C GLN A 191 3.79 -14.66 8.39
N VAL A 192 2.60 -14.87 7.81
CA VAL A 192 1.62 -13.78 7.58
C VAL A 192 1.18 -13.13 8.89
N GLU A 193 0.99 -13.90 9.95
CA GLU A 193 0.64 -13.38 11.27
C GLU A 193 1.75 -12.54 11.89
N ARG A 194 3.01 -12.97 11.78
CA ARG A 194 4.17 -12.18 12.24
C ARG A 194 4.29 -10.87 11.46
N ASP A 195 4.20 -10.94 10.14
CA ASP A 195 4.26 -9.77 9.26
C ASP A 195 3.13 -8.78 9.60
N ASN A 196 1.92 -9.27 9.89
CA ASN A 196 0.80 -8.42 10.28
C ASN A 196 1.04 -7.73 11.62
N LYS A 197 1.49 -8.48 12.64
CA LYS A 197 1.80 -7.94 13.97
C LYS A 197 2.88 -6.86 13.90
N GLU A 198 3.94 -7.09 13.12
CA GLU A 198 5.01 -6.12 12.93
C GLU A 198 4.52 -4.86 12.21
N ARG A 199 3.69 -5.00 11.17
CA ARG A 199 3.10 -3.85 10.48
C ARG A 199 2.25 -2.99 11.41
N VAL A 200 1.42 -3.63 12.23
CA VAL A 200 0.56 -2.94 13.19
C VAL A 200 1.39 -2.23 14.25
N SER A 201 2.40 -2.90 14.83
CA SER A 201 3.23 -2.30 15.88
C SER A 201 4.08 -1.13 15.40
N LYS A 202 4.55 -1.19 14.15
CA LYS A 202 5.37 -0.13 13.53
C LYS A 202 4.56 0.96 12.83
N GLY A 203 3.23 0.88 12.85
CA GLY A 203 2.36 1.84 12.16
C GLY A 203 2.55 1.85 10.64
N TRP A 204 3.00 0.74 10.06
CA TRP A 204 3.16 0.60 8.62
C TRP A 204 1.81 0.41 7.92
N SER A 205 1.83 0.46 6.58
CA SER A 205 0.65 0.11 5.79
C SER A 205 0.17 -1.31 6.12
N TYR A 206 -1.15 -1.44 6.24
CA TYR A 206 -1.80 -2.70 6.62
C TYR A 206 -1.74 -3.71 5.47
N LEU A 207 -1.91 -4.98 5.80
CA LEU A 207 -2.14 -6.00 4.79
C LEU A 207 -3.51 -5.77 4.14
N CYS A 208 -3.61 -6.11 2.85
CA CYS A 208 -4.90 -6.28 2.19
C CYS A 208 -5.80 -7.18 3.05
N ALA A 209 -7.10 -6.91 3.13
CA ALA A 209 -8.05 -7.74 3.88
C ALA A 209 -8.04 -9.21 3.43
N CYS A 210 -7.65 -9.51 2.19
CA CYS A 210 -7.42 -10.89 1.72
C CYS A 210 -6.23 -11.61 2.40
N LYS A 211 -5.34 -10.88 3.06
CA LYS A 211 -4.15 -11.42 3.74
C LYS A 211 -4.09 -11.08 5.22
N ASP A 212 -4.93 -10.17 5.69
CA ASP A 212 -5.05 -9.89 7.12
C ASP A 212 -5.65 -11.13 7.86
N PRO A 213 -4.92 -11.70 8.84
CA PRO A 213 -5.39 -12.83 9.64
C PRO A 213 -6.73 -12.61 10.34
N GLU A 214 -7.09 -11.36 10.66
CA GLU A 214 -8.37 -11.05 11.31
C GLU A 214 -9.57 -11.50 10.48
N TYR A 215 -9.47 -11.43 9.14
CA TYR A 215 -10.58 -11.81 8.26
C TYR A 215 -10.53 -13.26 7.81
N ARG A 216 -9.59 -14.08 8.32
CA ARG A 216 -9.40 -15.48 7.89
C ARG A 216 -10.71 -16.27 7.88
N PHE A 217 -11.48 -16.13 8.95
CA PHE A 217 -12.69 -16.92 9.18
C PHE A 217 -13.95 -16.31 8.56
N HIS A 218 -13.84 -15.14 7.91
CA HIS A 218 -14.99 -14.54 7.24
C HIS A 218 -15.40 -15.38 6.02
N PRO A 219 -16.72 -15.59 5.78
CA PRO A 219 -17.20 -16.40 4.65
C PRO A 219 -16.68 -15.91 3.30
N TRP A 220 -16.72 -14.59 3.05
CA TRP A 220 -16.23 -13.99 1.82
C TRP A 220 -14.75 -14.28 1.59
N ARG A 221 -13.96 -14.30 2.66
CA ARG A 221 -12.52 -14.54 2.57
C ARG A 221 -12.23 -15.99 2.21
N ARG A 222 -12.95 -16.93 2.82
CA ARG A 222 -12.80 -18.37 2.52
C ARG A 222 -13.10 -18.68 1.05
N ALA A 223 -14.12 -18.02 0.49
CA ALA A 223 -14.57 -18.21 -0.89
C ALA A 223 -13.73 -17.47 -1.94
N PHE A 224 -13.00 -16.43 -1.57
CA PHE A 224 -12.30 -15.60 -2.55
C PHE A 224 -10.91 -16.12 -2.95
N ASN A 225 -10.71 -16.26 -4.26
CA ASN A 225 -9.41 -16.45 -4.90
C ASN A 225 -9.28 -15.50 -6.10
N PRO A 226 -8.27 -14.60 -6.16
CA PRO A 226 -8.11 -13.67 -7.27
C PRO A 226 -7.75 -14.35 -8.61
N LYS A 227 -7.42 -15.64 -8.63
CA LYS A 227 -7.05 -16.42 -9.82
C LYS A 227 -5.94 -15.77 -10.65
N ASP A 228 -4.92 -15.23 -9.96
CA ASP A 228 -3.66 -14.81 -10.60
C ASP A 228 -2.47 -14.99 -9.63
N ALA A 229 -1.25 -15.00 -10.16
CA ALA A 229 -0.02 -15.22 -9.39
C ALA A 229 0.57 -13.94 -8.75
N ARG A 230 -0.02 -12.76 -8.99
CA ARG A 230 0.48 -11.51 -8.44
C ARG A 230 0.24 -11.47 -6.94
N LEU A 231 1.17 -10.92 -6.18
CA LEU A 231 1.02 -10.82 -4.73
C LEU A 231 0.00 -9.73 -4.36
N CYS A 232 -0.57 -9.84 -3.16
CA CYS A 232 -1.42 -8.78 -2.61
C CYS A 232 -0.56 -7.56 -2.26
N GLY A 233 -1.10 -6.36 -2.52
CA GLY A 233 -0.50 -5.11 -2.07
C GLY A 233 -0.83 -4.81 -0.61
N THR A 234 -0.28 -3.71 -0.10
CA THR A 234 -0.64 -3.12 1.19
C THR A 234 -1.72 -2.07 1.01
N VAL A 235 -2.36 -1.69 2.12
CA VAL A 235 -3.50 -0.76 2.14
C VAL A 235 -3.36 0.27 3.25
N ARG A 236 -4.08 1.39 3.11
CA ARG A 236 -4.03 2.51 4.06
C ARG A 236 -4.87 2.25 5.30
N HIS A 237 -5.98 1.53 5.14
CA HIS A 237 -6.92 1.27 6.20
C HIS A 237 -7.11 -0.23 6.44
N ARG A 238 -7.23 -0.62 7.71
CA ARG A 238 -7.62 -1.98 8.06
C ARG A 238 -9.00 -2.33 7.48
N GLY A 239 -9.16 -3.57 7.02
CA GLY A 239 -10.36 -4.05 6.33
C GLY A 239 -10.46 -3.65 4.86
N GLN A 240 -9.42 -3.04 4.29
CA GLN A 240 -9.41 -2.63 2.88
C GLN A 240 -8.80 -3.71 1.97
N LEU A 241 -9.43 -3.95 0.83
CA LEU A 241 -8.87 -4.72 -0.27
C LEU A 241 -7.86 -3.86 -1.04
N CYS A 242 -6.69 -4.40 -1.37
CA CYS A 242 -5.79 -3.70 -2.28
C CYS A 242 -6.44 -3.56 -3.65
N THR A 243 -6.02 -2.56 -4.43
CA THR A 243 -6.61 -2.24 -5.76
C THR A 243 -6.74 -3.47 -6.66
N ARG A 244 -5.74 -4.37 -6.65
CA ARG A 244 -5.80 -5.64 -7.40
C ARG A 244 -6.92 -6.55 -6.91
N CYS A 245 -6.99 -6.81 -5.60
CA CYS A 245 -7.97 -7.73 -5.03
C CYS A 245 -9.39 -7.20 -5.23
N TYR A 246 -9.60 -5.89 -5.09
CA TYR A 246 -10.89 -5.27 -5.36
C TYR A 246 -11.29 -5.39 -6.83
N ALA A 247 -10.36 -5.10 -7.77
CA ALA A 247 -10.61 -5.29 -9.19
C ALA A 247 -10.95 -6.74 -9.52
N LYS A 248 -10.22 -7.72 -8.97
CA LYS A 248 -10.48 -9.15 -9.17
C LYS A 248 -11.81 -9.61 -8.58
N ALA A 249 -12.20 -9.12 -7.42
CA ALA A 249 -13.51 -9.41 -6.85
C ALA A 249 -14.64 -8.84 -7.72
N THR A 250 -14.44 -7.65 -8.30
CA THR A 250 -15.38 -7.01 -9.23
C THR A 250 -15.49 -7.78 -10.55
N GLU A 251 -14.35 -8.13 -11.16
CA GLU A 251 -14.29 -8.95 -12.39
C GLU A 251 -14.98 -10.31 -12.20
N GLN A 252 -14.89 -10.90 -11.01
CA GLN A 252 -15.54 -12.17 -10.67
C GLN A 252 -17.00 -12.00 -10.21
N ALA A 253 -17.55 -10.79 -10.25
CA ALA A 253 -18.91 -10.48 -9.79
C ALA A 253 -19.22 -11.03 -8.39
N CYS A 254 -18.27 -10.89 -7.46
CA CYS A 254 -18.39 -11.44 -6.11
C CYS A 254 -19.55 -10.79 -5.33
N PRO A 255 -20.60 -11.53 -4.91
CA PRO A 255 -21.79 -10.94 -4.29
C PRO A 255 -21.52 -10.34 -2.91
N TRP A 256 -20.53 -10.85 -2.19
CA TRP A 256 -20.12 -10.35 -0.89
C TRP A 256 -19.49 -8.94 -0.95
N LEU A 257 -19.17 -8.41 -2.14
CA LEU A 257 -18.76 -7.01 -2.27
C LEU A 257 -19.86 -6.03 -1.86
N ALA A 258 -21.12 -6.46 -1.77
CA ALA A 258 -22.20 -5.67 -1.21
C ALA A 258 -21.98 -5.30 0.27
N GLU A 259 -21.11 -6.02 0.99
CA GLU A 259 -20.71 -5.70 2.37
C GLU A 259 -19.55 -4.68 2.44
N PHE A 260 -19.04 -4.22 1.29
CA PHE A 260 -17.93 -3.29 1.19
C PHE A 260 -18.43 -1.92 0.69
N ASP A 261 -17.90 -0.87 1.30
CA ASP A 261 -18.00 0.51 0.82
C ASP A 261 -16.77 0.81 -0.04
N GLY A 262 -16.94 0.72 -1.36
CA GLY A 262 -15.82 0.68 -2.29
C GLY A 262 -14.94 -0.54 -2.02
N ASP A 263 -13.67 -0.32 -1.71
CA ASP A 263 -12.71 -1.39 -1.42
C ASP A 263 -12.58 -1.71 0.08
N ARG A 264 -13.38 -1.09 0.96
CA ARG A 264 -13.25 -1.23 2.41
C ARG A 264 -14.44 -1.97 3.03
N LEU A 265 -14.15 -2.97 3.85
CA LEU A 265 -15.17 -3.76 4.54
C LEU A 265 -16.01 -2.88 5.47
N GLY A 266 -17.33 -3.04 5.38
CA GLY A 266 -18.32 -2.25 6.10
C GLY A 266 -18.44 -0.82 5.58
N PHE A 267 -19.47 -0.12 6.05
CA PHE A 267 -19.81 1.24 5.65
C PHE A 267 -19.36 2.26 6.69
N PRO A 268 -19.19 3.55 6.34
CA PRO A 268 -19.06 4.58 7.34
C PRO A 268 -20.27 4.50 8.26
N CYS A 269 -20.05 4.53 9.58
CA CYS A 269 -21.15 4.66 10.51
C CYS A 269 -21.85 6.00 10.25
N VAL A 270 -23.19 5.99 10.22
CA VAL A 270 -24.02 7.18 10.03
C VAL A 270 -23.60 8.34 10.94
N PHE A 271 -23.20 8.03 12.18
CA PHE A 271 -22.67 9.01 13.13
C PHE A 271 -21.52 9.85 12.57
N MET A 272 -20.59 9.24 11.82
CA MET A 272 -19.39 9.89 11.30
C MET A 272 -19.37 10.02 9.77
N ASP A 273 -20.42 9.58 9.07
CA ASP A 273 -20.48 9.59 7.62
C ASP A 273 -20.35 11.03 7.07
N PRO A 274 -19.30 11.34 6.28
CA PRO A 274 -19.11 12.65 5.69
C PRO A 274 -20.28 13.12 4.82
N HIS A 275 -21.00 12.20 4.18
CA HIS A 275 -22.10 12.54 3.28
C HIS A 275 -23.33 13.05 4.04
N LEU A 276 -23.46 12.70 5.33
CA LEU A 276 -24.58 13.07 6.20
C LEU A 276 -24.24 14.24 7.13
N ARG A 277 -23.27 15.08 6.76
CA ARG A 277 -22.85 16.26 7.55
C ARG A 277 -23.63 17.54 7.26
N ARG A 278 -24.63 17.51 6.38
CA ARG A 278 -25.49 18.68 6.13
C ARG A 278 -26.34 18.94 7.40
N PRO A 279 -26.53 20.20 7.84
CA PRO A 279 -27.29 20.50 9.05
C PRO A 279 -28.67 19.82 9.12
N VAL A 280 -29.40 19.83 7.99
CA VAL A 280 -30.72 19.20 7.84
C VAL A 280 -30.69 17.68 8.03
N ASP A 281 -29.59 17.02 7.65
CA ASP A 281 -29.41 15.57 7.79
C ASP A 281 -28.90 15.19 9.17
N SER A 282 -28.33 16.13 9.93
CA SER A 282 -27.72 15.88 11.24
C SER A 282 -28.63 16.16 12.43
N ASN A 283 -29.90 16.52 12.21
CA ASN A 283 -30.85 16.86 13.27
C ASN A 283 -31.03 15.76 14.33
N TRP A 284 -30.76 14.51 13.98
CA TRP A 284 -30.81 13.38 14.92
C TRP A 284 -29.61 13.29 15.87
N LYS A 285 -28.52 14.04 15.63
CA LYS A 285 -27.32 14.05 16.50
C LYS A 285 -27.45 14.93 17.73
N MET A 286 -28.51 15.71 17.83
CA MET A 286 -28.77 16.55 19.00
C MET A 286 -28.75 15.69 20.27
N GLY A 287 -27.82 16.00 21.17
CA GLY A 287 -27.62 15.26 22.40
C GLY A 287 -28.84 15.30 23.33
N PRO A 288 -28.83 14.48 24.39
CA PRO A 288 -29.88 14.53 25.40
C PRO A 288 -29.99 15.94 25.99
N VAL A 289 -31.22 16.32 26.35
CA VAL A 289 -31.52 17.59 27.00
C VAL A 289 -31.48 17.43 28.52
N ASP A 290 -30.96 18.43 29.22
CA ASP A 290 -30.99 18.51 30.68
C ASP A 290 -32.42 18.84 31.19
N ALA A 291 -32.58 18.92 32.51
CA ALA A 291 -33.85 19.26 33.15
C ALA A 291 -34.36 20.66 32.79
N GLN A 292 -33.51 21.51 32.22
CA GLN A 292 -33.80 22.88 31.77
C GLN A 292 -33.99 22.95 30.25
N GLY A 293 -33.99 21.82 29.55
CA GLY A 293 -34.22 21.73 28.10
C GLY A 293 -33.00 22.09 27.24
N ARG A 294 -31.80 22.19 27.82
CA ARG A 294 -30.57 22.52 27.08
C ARG A 294 -29.85 21.25 26.63
N HIS A 295 -29.39 21.22 25.40
CA HIS A 295 -28.60 20.11 24.88
C HIS A 295 -27.19 20.09 25.47
N ASP A 296 -26.66 18.89 25.76
CA ASP A 296 -25.24 18.73 26.11
C ASP A 296 -24.35 19.04 24.89
N PRO A 297 -23.55 20.14 24.91
CA PRO A 297 -22.72 20.54 23.79
C PRO A 297 -21.54 19.58 23.53
N ASN A 298 -21.17 18.77 24.52
CA ASN A 298 -20.06 17.82 24.42
C ASN A 298 -20.52 16.40 24.12
N TRP A 299 -21.83 16.17 24.00
CA TRP A 299 -22.41 14.87 23.67
C TRP A 299 -21.63 14.20 22.53
N GLU A 300 -21.56 14.87 21.36
CA GLU A 300 -20.92 14.36 20.14
C GLU A 300 -19.48 13.89 20.32
N THR A 301 -18.72 14.59 21.15
CA THR A 301 -17.27 14.55 21.14
C THR A 301 -16.63 13.98 22.38
N ASP A 302 -17.37 13.69 23.46
CA ASP A 302 -16.79 13.21 24.73
C ASP A 302 -16.20 11.78 24.59
N PRO A 303 -14.86 11.64 24.53
CA PRO A 303 -14.21 10.36 24.37
C PRO A 303 -14.09 9.57 25.69
N ARG A 304 -14.40 10.21 26.84
CA ARG A 304 -14.41 9.56 28.17
C ARG A 304 -15.71 8.81 28.41
N ARG A 305 -16.81 9.29 27.80
CA ARG A 305 -18.13 8.66 27.87
C ARG A 305 -18.37 7.67 26.74
N HIS A 306 -17.79 7.90 25.56
CA HIS A 306 -18.13 7.13 24.37
C HIS A 306 -16.90 6.49 23.73
N ALA A 307 -17.03 5.20 23.42
CA ALA A 307 -16.04 4.49 22.62
C ALA A 307 -15.94 5.10 21.21
N ARG A 308 -14.75 5.00 20.60
CA ARG A 308 -14.52 5.50 19.23
C ARG A 308 -15.46 4.84 18.23
N CYS A 309 -16.02 5.67 17.34
CA CYS A 309 -16.87 5.24 16.25
C CYS A 309 -16.13 4.25 15.32
N GLU A 310 -16.82 3.17 14.96
CA GLU A 310 -16.36 2.15 14.02
C GLU A 310 -17.17 2.15 12.73
N ARG A 311 -16.82 1.29 11.78
CA ARG A 311 -17.62 1.07 10.57
C ARG A 311 -18.86 0.25 10.89
N ALA A 312 -19.94 0.51 10.17
CA ALA A 312 -21.18 -0.23 10.30
C ALA A 312 -21.21 -1.41 9.32
N ARG A 313 -22.06 -2.40 9.59
CA ARG A 313 -22.19 -3.57 8.72
C ARG A 313 -22.96 -3.23 7.45
N LEU A 314 -23.99 -2.40 7.58
CA LEU A 314 -24.89 -2.02 6.50
C LEU A 314 -24.77 -0.53 6.18
N LYS A 315 -25.13 -0.17 4.95
CA LYS A 315 -25.22 1.23 4.52
C LYS A 315 -26.28 1.94 5.36
N ASN A 316 -26.03 3.21 5.68
CA ASN A 316 -26.93 4.04 6.50
C ASN A 316 -27.22 3.44 7.89
N GLN A 317 -26.30 2.67 8.45
CA GLN A 317 -26.44 2.09 9.79
C GLN A 317 -25.48 2.74 10.79
N LEU A 318 -25.88 2.81 12.06
CA LEU A 318 -24.97 3.08 13.17
C LEU A 318 -24.07 1.85 13.43
N CYS A 319 -22.78 2.06 13.72
CA CYS A 319 -21.97 1.00 14.30
C CYS A 319 -22.45 0.70 15.73
N GLN A 320 -22.18 -0.50 16.25
CA GLN A 320 -22.69 -0.94 17.56
C GLN A 320 -22.42 0.06 18.69
N LYS A 321 -21.22 0.66 18.70
CA LYS A 321 -20.83 1.66 19.70
C LYS A 321 -21.69 2.93 19.61
N CYS A 322 -21.93 3.41 18.39
CA CYS A 322 -22.79 4.56 18.16
C CYS A 322 -24.27 4.22 18.36
N PHE A 323 -24.71 2.99 18.05
CA PHE A 323 -26.05 2.53 18.35
C PHE A 323 -26.33 2.57 19.84
N ASN A 324 -25.51 1.89 20.66
CA ASN A 324 -25.66 1.87 22.11
C ASN A 324 -25.70 3.29 22.70
N ARG A 325 -24.80 4.16 22.21
CA ARG A 325 -24.77 5.57 22.57
C ARG A 325 -26.07 6.31 22.19
N MET A 326 -26.57 6.13 20.97
CA MET A 326 -27.71 6.87 20.46
C MET A 326 -29.06 6.38 21.02
N CYS A 327 -29.15 5.11 21.43
CA CYS A 327 -30.33 4.54 22.06
C CYS A 327 -30.76 5.26 23.34
N GLU A 328 -29.82 5.97 23.99
CA GLU A 328 -30.07 6.76 25.19
C GLU A 328 -30.79 8.10 24.90
N ILE A 329 -30.86 8.53 23.63
CA ILE A 329 -31.50 9.78 23.24
C ILE A 329 -33.02 9.60 23.12
N ARG A 330 -33.77 10.52 23.74
CA ARG A 330 -35.22 10.62 23.58
C ARG A 330 -35.59 10.86 22.12
N GLY A 331 -36.37 9.95 21.53
CA GLY A 331 -36.77 10.03 20.12
C GLY A 331 -35.84 9.29 19.15
N PHE A 332 -34.88 8.48 19.64
CA PHE A 332 -34.05 7.61 18.81
C PHE A 332 -34.84 6.83 17.73
N GLY A 333 -35.94 6.18 18.14
CA GLY A 333 -36.81 5.39 17.24
C GLY A 333 -37.50 6.18 16.13
N ARG A 334 -37.53 7.52 16.23
CA ARG A 334 -38.05 8.42 15.18
C ARG A 334 -37.12 8.44 13.97
N TYR A 335 -35.81 8.44 14.22
CA TYR A 335 -34.78 8.61 13.19
C TYR A 335 -34.18 7.27 12.78
N PHE A 336 -34.02 6.37 13.74
CA PHE A 336 -33.40 5.07 13.54
C PHE A 336 -34.38 3.95 13.80
N ASP A 337 -34.18 2.84 13.11
CA ASP A 337 -34.79 1.58 13.47
C ASP A 337 -34.24 1.10 14.85
N PRO A 338 -35.10 0.79 15.82
CA PRO A 338 -34.67 0.40 17.17
C PRO A 338 -33.99 -0.97 17.23
N GLU A 339 -34.15 -1.82 16.22
CA GLU A 339 -33.55 -3.16 16.21
C GLU A 339 -32.12 -3.13 15.64
N TRP A 340 -31.91 -2.41 14.53
CA TRP A 340 -30.66 -2.45 13.78
C TRP A 340 -29.89 -1.13 13.76
N GLY A 341 -30.47 -0.03 14.27
CA GLY A 341 -29.84 1.28 14.22
C GLY A 341 -29.70 1.83 12.81
N THR A 342 -30.55 1.39 11.89
CA THR A 342 -30.56 1.85 10.49
C THR A 342 -31.33 3.15 10.39
N LEU A 343 -30.75 4.15 9.75
CA LEU A 343 -31.37 5.46 9.53
C LEU A 343 -32.60 5.28 8.62
N ARG A 344 -33.76 5.74 9.08
CA ARG A 344 -35.02 5.63 8.33
C ARG A 344 -34.96 6.55 7.11
N GLY A 345 -35.42 6.06 5.96
CA GLY A 345 -35.30 6.77 4.67
C GLY A 345 -35.96 8.15 4.58
N SER A 346 -36.86 8.50 5.51
CA SER A 346 -37.43 9.85 5.65
C SER A 346 -36.47 10.87 6.29
N CYS A 347 -35.29 10.44 6.73
CA CYS A 347 -34.30 11.27 7.41
C CYS A 347 -32.93 10.96 6.78
N GLY A 348 -32.47 11.78 5.82
CA GLY A 348 -31.11 11.70 5.28
C GLY A 348 -30.93 11.17 3.85
N LEU A 349 -31.92 11.33 2.97
CA LEU A 349 -31.76 11.25 1.51
C LEU A 349 -32.21 12.56 0.85
#